data_AF-A0A535KV66-F1
#
_entry.id   AF-A0A535KV66-F1
#
_cell.length_a   1.000
_cell.length_b   1.000
_cell.length_c   1.000
_cell.angle_alpha   90.00
_cell.angle_beta   90.00
_cell.angle_gamma   90.00
#
_symmetry.space_group_name_H-M   'P 1'
#
loop_
_entity.id
_entity.type
_entity.pdbx_description
1 polymer ?
#
loop_
_entity_poly.entity_id
_entity_poly.type
_entity_poly.pdbx_seq_one_letter_code
_entity_poly.pdbx_strand_id
1 'polypeptide(L)'
;MKRNPNYYRASEGLPYLDQVVFRIVTSQNTILKDLQAGKVDSSWFLDITKTTDYQRLTSYKLTSNPLSTNFEAMYFNFHNPILGKDPAVRQAMAMAINHRALIDT
;
A
#
# COMPACT_ATOMS: atom_id res chain seq x y z
N MET A 1 -5.40 -11.70 -17.29
CA MET A 1 -4.83 -13.06 -17.15
C MET A 1 -5.96 -14.07 -17.13
N LYS A 2 -5.77 -15.26 -17.72
CA LYS A 2 -6.77 -16.34 -17.73
C LYS A 2 -6.29 -17.54 -16.92
N ARG A 3 -7.22 -18.39 -16.46
CA ARG A 3 -6.94 -19.65 -15.77
C ARG A 3 -5.95 -20.50 -16.57
N ASN A 4 -4.92 -21.03 -15.90
CA ASN A 4 -3.99 -21.97 -16.49
C ASN A 4 -4.53 -23.41 -16.32
N PRO A 5 -4.91 -24.12 -17.39
CA PRO A 5 -5.41 -25.50 -17.29
C PRO A 5 -4.33 -26.49 -16.87
N ASN A 6 -3.05 -26.16 -17.05
CA ASN A 6 -1.90 -26.99 -16.67
C ASN A 6 -1.34 -26.62 -15.30
N TYR A 7 -2.10 -25.88 -14.48
CA TYR A 7 -1.70 -25.60 -13.11
C TYR A 7 -1.62 -26.91 -12.31
N TYR A 8 -0.59 -27.09 -11.48
CA TYR A 8 -0.35 -28.36 -10.79
C TYR A 8 -1.48 -28.82 -9.86
N ARG A 9 -2.38 -27.89 -9.47
CA ARG A 9 -3.60 -28.17 -8.68
C ARG A 9 -4.89 -28.05 -9.49
N ALA A 10 -4.81 -28.14 -10.81
CA ALA A 10 -5.99 -28.04 -11.68
C ALA A 10 -7.02 -29.13 -11.38
N SER A 11 -6.58 -30.35 -11.02
CA SER A 11 -7.47 -31.46 -10.60
C SER A 11 -8.24 -31.19 -9.31
N GLU A 12 -7.79 -30.24 -8.49
CA GLU A 12 -8.49 -29.76 -7.29
C GLU A 12 -9.49 -28.64 -7.61
N GLY A 13 -9.63 -28.25 -8.88
CA GLY A 13 -10.49 -27.14 -9.31
C GLY A 13 -9.88 -25.75 -9.13
N LEU A 14 -8.55 -25.65 -8.98
CA LEU A 14 -7.85 -24.38 -8.76
C LEU A 14 -7.14 -23.84 -10.02
N PRO A 15 -6.98 -22.51 -10.15
CA PRO A 15 -7.61 -21.46 -9.33
C PRO A 15 -9.13 -21.36 -9.60
N TYR A 16 -9.89 -20.80 -8.65
CA TYR A 16 -11.35 -20.68 -8.75
C TYR A 16 -11.84 -19.70 -9.83
N LEU A 17 -11.03 -18.68 -10.14
CA LEU A 17 -11.39 -17.66 -11.12
C LEU A 17 -10.98 -18.08 -12.53
N ASP A 18 -11.85 -17.79 -13.51
CA ASP A 18 -11.54 -18.01 -14.93
C ASP A 18 -10.63 -16.92 -15.50
N GLN A 19 -10.78 -15.70 -15.02
CA GLN A 19 -10.06 -14.53 -15.52
C GLN A 19 -9.88 -13.48 -14.42
N VAL A 20 -8.72 -12.82 -14.44
CA VAL A 20 -8.44 -11.61 -13.67
C VAL A 20 -8.08 -10.51 -14.66
N VAL A 21 -8.79 -9.38 -14.59
CA VAL A 21 -8.54 -8.21 -15.45
C VAL A 21 -7.83 -7.15 -14.64
N PHE A 22 -6.58 -6.85 -15.01
CA PHE A 22 -5.88 -5.69 -14.49
C PHE A 22 -6.21 -4.49 -15.37
N ARG A 23 -6.91 -3.51 -14.81
CA ARG A 23 -7.21 -2.25 -15.48
C ARG A 23 -6.36 -1.15 -14.88
N ILE A 24 -5.55 -0.51 -15.72
CA ILE A 24 -4.71 0.62 -15.30
C ILE A 24 -5.58 1.87 -15.24
N VAL A 25 -5.73 2.44 -14.06
CA VAL A 25 -6.48 3.68 -13.82
C VAL A 25 -5.58 4.65 -13.09
N THR A 26 -5.28 5.78 -13.70
CA THR A 26 -4.33 6.78 -13.15
C THR A 26 -5.01 7.80 -12.24
N SER A 27 -6.33 7.94 -12.30
CA SER A 27 -7.09 8.89 -11.49
C SER A 27 -7.75 8.21 -10.29
N GLN A 28 -7.43 8.69 -9.09
CA GLN A 28 -8.04 8.26 -7.83
C GLN A 28 -9.56 8.52 -7.80
N ASN A 29 -10.02 9.61 -8.43
CA ASN A 29 -11.45 9.91 -8.55
C ASN A 29 -12.18 8.88 -9.42
N THR A 30 -11.54 8.42 -10.50
CA THR A 30 -12.10 7.37 -11.35
C THR A 30 -12.18 6.04 -10.61
N ILE A 31 -11.15 5.69 -9.84
CA ILE A 31 -11.16 4.48 -8.99
C ILE A 31 -12.34 4.50 -8.02
N LEU A 32 -12.55 5.60 -7.29
CA LEU A 32 -13.67 5.73 -6.35
C LEU A 32 -15.03 5.60 -7.05
N LYS A 33 -15.21 6.26 -8.20
CA LYS A 33 -16.46 6.17 -8.98
C LYS A 33 -16.72 4.76 -9.52
N ASP A 34 -15.69 4.05 -9.95
CA ASP A 34 -15.84 2.69 -10.45
C ASP A 34 -16.17 1.70 -9.33
N LEU A 35 -15.62 1.88 -8.11
CA LEU A 35 -16.04 1.14 -6.93
C LEU A 35 -17.51 1.46 -6.56
N GLN A 36 -17.90 2.73 -6.53
CA GLN A 36 -19.28 3.15 -6.28
C GLN A 36 -20.27 2.54 -7.30
N ALA A 37 -19.85 2.42 -8.55
CA ALA A 37 -20.64 1.86 -9.63
C ALA A 37 -20.56 0.33 -9.75
N GLY A 38 -19.78 -0.36 -8.90
CA GLY A 38 -19.61 -1.82 -8.97
C GLY A 38 -18.85 -2.30 -10.21
N LYS A 39 -18.07 -1.44 -10.87
CA LYS A 39 -17.33 -1.76 -12.11
C LYS A 39 -16.01 -2.49 -11.86
N VAL A 40 -15.53 -2.48 -10.62
CA VAL A 40 -14.32 -3.20 -10.20
C VAL A 40 -14.57 -3.92 -8.89
N ASP A 41 -13.97 -5.09 -8.75
CA ASP A 41 -14.11 -5.92 -7.55
C ASP A 41 -13.09 -5.54 -6.47
N SER A 42 -11.97 -4.90 -6.86
CA SER A 42 -10.92 -4.46 -5.94
C SER A 42 -10.07 -3.33 -6.54
N SER A 43 -9.36 -2.61 -5.67
CA SER A 43 -8.33 -1.65 -6.07
C SER A 43 -7.22 -1.61 -5.02
N TRP A 44 -6.01 -1.29 -5.46
CA TRP A 44 -4.82 -1.08 -4.62
C TRP A 44 -4.31 0.35 -4.80
N PHE A 45 -3.55 0.87 -3.84
CA PHE A 45 -3.10 2.27 -3.79
C PHE A 45 -4.25 3.29 -3.81
N LEU A 46 -5.15 3.16 -2.83
CA LEU A 46 -6.25 4.11 -2.63
C LEU A 46 -5.73 5.44 -2.07
N ASP A 47 -6.35 6.52 -2.50
CA ASP A 47 -6.12 7.87 -1.97
C ASP A 47 -6.58 7.98 -0.52
N ILE A 48 -5.65 8.18 0.41
CA ILE A 48 -5.93 8.24 1.85
C ILE A 48 -6.88 9.40 2.18
N THR A 49 -6.84 10.49 1.41
CA THR A 49 -7.72 11.66 1.64
C THR A 49 -9.19 11.33 1.39
N LYS A 50 -9.49 10.20 0.75
CA LYS A 50 -10.84 9.70 0.45
C LYS A 50 -11.27 8.55 1.36
N THR A 51 -10.53 8.26 2.43
CA THR A 51 -10.80 7.13 3.35
C THR A 51 -12.26 7.10 3.81
N THR A 52 -12.83 8.24 4.20
CA THR A 52 -14.23 8.33 4.63
C THR A 52 -15.20 7.95 3.51
N ASP A 53 -14.89 8.25 2.25
CA ASP A 53 -15.74 7.88 1.11
C ASP A 53 -15.70 6.36 0.87
N TYR A 54 -14.52 5.75 0.96
CA TYR A 54 -14.35 4.30 0.83
C TYR A 54 -15.04 3.54 1.97
N GLN A 55 -14.98 4.04 3.21
CA GLN A 55 -15.66 3.44 4.36
C GLN A 55 -17.19 3.40 4.22
N ARG A 56 -17.77 4.29 3.41
CA ARG A 56 -19.23 4.31 3.15
C ARG A 56 -19.68 3.29 2.10
N LEU A 57 -18.76 2.63 1.40
CA LEU A 57 -19.09 1.61 0.40
C LEU A 57 -19.39 0.27 1.08
N THR A 58 -20.66 -0.01 1.36
CA THR A 58 -21.09 -1.22 2.09
C THR A 58 -20.85 -2.53 1.35
N SER A 59 -20.78 -2.51 0.02
CA SER A 59 -20.45 -3.69 -0.80
C SER A 59 -18.96 -4.05 -0.79
N TYR A 60 -18.11 -3.24 -0.15
CA TYR A 60 -16.67 -3.42 -0.11
C TYR A 60 -16.16 -3.44 1.32
N LYS A 61 -15.03 -4.13 1.53
CA LYS A 61 -14.30 -4.09 2.78
C LYS A 61 -13.05 -3.24 2.60
N LEU A 62 -13.01 -2.06 3.19
CA LEU A 62 -11.77 -1.30 3.31
C LEU A 62 -10.84 -2.00 4.31
N THR A 63 -9.60 -2.24 3.91
CA THR A 63 -8.58 -2.84 4.77
C THR A 63 -7.31 -2.02 4.71
N SER A 64 -6.64 -1.87 5.86
CA SER A 64 -5.26 -1.43 5.94
C SER A 64 -4.38 -2.64 6.23
N ASN A 65 -3.16 -2.65 5.69
CA ASN A 65 -2.19 -3.68 6.02
C ASN A 65 -1.46 -3.29 7.32
N PRO A 66 -1.68 -3.99 8.46
CA PRO A 66 -0.99 -3.70 9.71
C PRO A 66 0.49 -4.11 9.67
N LEU A 67 0.88 -4.96 8.72
CA LEU A 67 2.23 -5.48 8.52
C LEU A 67 2.75 -5.04 7.15
N SER A 68 2.79 -3.72 6.92
CA SER A 68 3.43 -3.18 5.72
C SER A 68 4.86 -3.72 5.61
N THR A 69 5.21 -4.27 4.45
CA THR A 69 6.58 -4.69 4.14
C THR A 69 7.47 -3.52 3.77
N ASN A 70 6.90 -2.31 3.66
CA ASN A 70 7.62 -1.08 3.35
C ASN A 70 7.84 -0.29 4.63
N PHE A 71 9.02 0.29 4.75
CA PHE A 71 9.37 1.26 5.78
C PHE A 71 10.07 2.46 5.13
N GLU A 72 9.87 3.64 5.70
CA GLU A 72 10.67 4.80 5.37
C GLU A 72 11.72 5.01 6.46
N ALA A 73 12.91 5.44 6.05
CA ALA A 73 14.01 5.68 6.97
C ALA A 73 14.88 6.83 6.47
N MET A 74 15.45 7.55 7.42
CA MET A 74 16.58 8.44 7.16
C MET A 74 17.88 7.65 7.32
N TYR A 75 18.74 7.76 6.31
CA TYR A 75 20.04 7.11 6.29
C TYR A 75 21.15 8.14 6.44
N PHE A 76 22.17 7.79 7.22
CA PHE A 76 23.31 8.66 7.45
C PHE A 76 24.47 8.28 6.53
N ASN A 77 25.07 9.27 5.89
CA ASN A 77 26.32 9.06 5.17
C ASN A 77 27.50 9.00 6.14
N PHE A 78 28.06 7.80 6.34
CA PHE A 78 29.18 7.59 7.27
C PHE A 78 30.55 8.06 6.75
N HIS A 79 30.65 8.49 5.48
CA HIS A 79 31.85 9.18 4.98
C HIS A 79 31.91 10.64 5.45
N ASN A 80 30.81 11.21 5.95
CA ASN A 80 30.82 12.54 6.51
C ASN A 80 31.56 12.53 7.88
N PRO A 81 32.50 13.45 8.13
CA PRO A 81 33.32 13.42 9.35
C PRO A 81 32.51 13.64 10.64
N ILE A 82 31.37 14.32 10.58
CA ILE A 82 30.48 14.57 11.72
C ILE A 82 29.52 13.39 11.89
N LEU A 83 28.74 13.08 10.84
CA LEU A 83 27.70 12.04 10.91
C LEU A 83 28.27 10.63 11.02
N GLY A 84 29.49 10.37 10.54
CA GLY A 84 30.13 9.06 10.60
C GLY A 84 30.81 8.78 11.94
N LYS A 85 31.56 9.74 12.47
CA LYS A 85 32.44 9.53 13.64
C LYS A 85 31.75 9.78 14.97
N ASP A 86 30.77 10.67 15.02
CA ASP A 86 30.09 11.02 16.27
C ASP A 86 28.70 10.35 16.37
N PRO A 87 28.56 9.28 17.18
CA PRO A 87 27.27 8.63 17.39
C PRO A 87 26.27 9.53 18.13
N ALA A 88 26.73 10.47 18.97
CA ALA A 88 25.85 11.35 19.74
C ALA A 88 25.06 12.29 18.81
N VAL A 89 25.67 12.74 17.70
CA VAL A 89 24.98 13.53 16.68
C VAL A 89 23.84 12.74 16.04
N ARG A 90 24.09 11.47 15.64
CA ARG A 90 23.03 10.63 15.03
C ARG A 90 21.91 10.31 16.01
N GLN A 91 22.24 10.06 17.28
CA GLN A 91 21.26 9.85 18.33
C GLN A 91 20.42 11.10 18.58
N ALA A 92 21.04 12.29 18.66
CA ALA A 92 20.34 13.55 18.80
C ALA A 92 19.36 13.80 17.64
N MET A 93 19.79 13.54 16.40
CA MET A 93 18.92 13.63 15.23
C MET A 93 17.75 12.64 15.30
N ALA A 94 17.99 11.39 15.68
CA ALA A 94 16.93 10.37 15.80
C ALA A 94 15.90 10.73 16.88
N MET A 95 16.36 11.25 18.03
CA MET A 95 15.49 11.68 19.13
C MET A 95 14.71 12.97 18.83
N ALA A 96 15.22 13.82 17.94
CA ALA A 96 14.55 15.06 17.54
C ALA A 96 13.33 14.84 16.62
N ILE A 97 13.16 13.62 16.08
CA ILE A 97 12.05 13.32 15.16
C ILE A 97 10.76 13.09 15.95
N ASN A 98 9.78 13.96 15.73
CA ASN A 98 8.41 13.69 16.14
C ASN A 98 7.73 12.75 15.14
N HIS A 99 7.86 11.44 15.37
CA HIS A 99 7.28 10.41 14.50
C HIS A 99 5.75 10.51 14.41
N ARG A 100 5.08 10.97 15.47
CA ARG A 100 3.62 11.06 15.48
C ARG A 100 3.12 12.16 14.56
N ALA A 101 3.81 13.30 14.55
CA ALA A 101 3.49 14.38 13.62
C ALA A 101 3.59 13.94 12.15
N LEU A 102 4.56 13.07 11.81
CA LEU A 102 4.73 12.53 10.45
C LEU A 102 3.65 11.52 10.04
N ILE A 103 2.99 10.87 11.00
CA ILE A 103 1.93 9.88 10.74
C ILE A 103 0.54 10.53 10.71
N ASP A 104 0.35 11.59 11.50
CA ASP A 104 -0.96 12.21 11.71
C ASP A 104 -1.27 13.38 10.75
N THR A 105 -0.27 13.85 9.99
CA THR A 105 -0.46 14.88 8.95
C THR A 105 -0.78 14.25 7.59
#